data_AF-A0A7C1KV58-F1
#
_entry.id   AF-A0A7C1KV58-F1
#
_cell.length_a   1.000
_cell.length_b   1.000
_cell.length_c   1.000
_cell.angle_alpha   90.00
_cell.angle_beta   90.00
_cell.angle_gamma   90.00
#
_symmetry.space_group_name_H-M   'P 1'
#
loop_
_entity.id
_entity.type
_entity.pdbx_description
1 polymer ?
#
loop_
_entity_poly.entity_id
_entity_poly.type
_entity_poly.pdbx_seq_one_letter_code
_entity_poly.pdbx_strand_id
1 'polypeptide(L)'
;MILQIRRLSEGRATLKRINLSHIALKNIKRKFFRSIAIAISVTVVAATLFSVTTVMDSVETSLEKGTARLGADIMVVPENAVAQAKTVLLAGEPSTFYMDRGIEDKVRQVEGVKAAASQVFLQTAQYKCCSVGNMLLIGFEPKNDFTI
;
A
#
# COMPACT_ATOMS: atom_id res chain seq x y z
N MET A 1 -14.77 27.12 -86.44
CA MET A 1 -15.43 28.28 -85.81
C MET A 1 -15.90 27.84 -84.42
N ILE A 2 -15.54 28.56 -83.34
CA ILE A 2 -16.03 28.40 -81.92
C ILE A 2 -15.52 27.12 -81.20
N LEU A 3 -14.61 27.16 -80.18
CA LEU A 3 -14.74 27.41 -78.70
C LEU A 3 -15.40 26.23 -77.91
N GLN A 4 -15.05 25.75 -76.69
CA GLN A 4 -14.20 26.13 -75.51
C GLN A 4 -13.73 24.83 -74.75
N ILE A 5 -12.47 24.62 -74.27
CA ILE A 5 -11.75 25.06 -73.03
C ILE A 5 -11.90 24.19 -71.72
N ARG A 6 -10.79 24.11 -70.93
CA ARG A 6 -10.57 23.70 -69.51
C ARG A 6 -10.34 22.20 -69.19
N ARG A 7 -9.42 21.82 -68.27
CA ARG A 7 -8.68 22.59 -67.23
C ARG A 7 -7.15 22.41 -67.27
N LEU A 8 -6.43 23.47 -66.86
CA LEU A 8 -5.00 23.50 -66.53
C LEU A 8 -4.73 22.73 -65.21
N SER A 9 -3.68 21.92 -65.12
CA SER A 9 -2.27 22.26 -64.80
C SER A 9 -2.10 22.82 -63.37
N GLU A 10 -1.46 22.07 -62.48
CA GLU A 10 -0.01 22.13 -62.15
C GLU A 10 0.38 23.31 -61.24
N GLY A 11 1.20 23.06 -60.23
CA GLY A 11 1.60 24.09 -59.25
C GLY A 11 2.34 23.56 -58.03
N ARG A 12 3.50 22.94 -58.22
CA ARG A 12 4.37 22.43 -57.14
C ARG A 12 5.02 23.60 -56.37
N ALA A 13 4.57 23.87 -55.14
CA ALA A 13 5.19 24.86 -54.26
C ALA A 13 5.96 24.21 -53.09
N THR A 14 7.30 24.33 -53.17
CA THR A 14 8.30 24.23 -52.09
C THR A 14 7.84 23.79 -50.68
N LEU A 15 8.12 22.51 -50.37
CA LEU A 15 8.03 21.95 -49.01
C LEU A 15 9.07 22.57 -48.06
N LYS A 16 8.75 23.72 -47.46
CA LYS A 16 9.21 23.98 -46.09
C LYS A 16 8.71 22.78 -45.26
N ARG A 17 9.55 22.15 -44.42
CA ARG A 17 9.06 21.11 -43.48
C ARG A 17 8.10 21.77 -42.49
N ILE A 18 6.83 21.88 -42.87
CA ILE A 18 5.76 22.27 -41.97
C ILE A 18 5.60 21.07 -41.05
N ASN A 19 6.23 21.14 -39.88
CA ASN A 19 6.13 20.07 -38.88
C ASN A 19 4.66 19.69 -38.71
N LEU A 20 4.34 18.40 -38.85
CA LEU A 20 2.95 17.93 -38.75
C LEU A 20 2.34 18.36 -37.40
N SER A 21 3.15 18.31 -36.34
CA SER A 21 2.87 18.84 -35.00
C SER A 21 2.51 20.32 -35.02
N HIS A 22 3.14 21.16 -35.86
CA HIS A 22 2.82 22.59 -35.99
C HIS A 22 1.45 22.80 -36.68
N ILE A 23 1.10 21.98 -37.68
CA ILE A 23 -0.23 22.00 -38.30
C ILE A 23 -1.31 21.51 -37.30
N ALA A 24 -1.02 20.47 -36.53
CA ALA A 24 -1.89 19.94 -35.49
C ALA A 24 -2.13 20.99 -34.38
N LEU A 25 -1.06 21.57 -33.82
CA LEU A 25 -1.09 22.65 -32.84
C LEU A 25 -1.89 23.86 -33.34
N LYS A 26 -1.73 24.25 -34.60
CA LYS A 26 -2.49 25.37 -35.19
C LYS A 26 -3.97 25.03 -35.37
N ASN A 27 -4.33 23.77 -35.62
CA ASN A 27 -5.73 23.32 -35.63
C ASN A 27 -6.36 23.25 -34.24
N ILE A 28 -5.64 22.73 -33.24
CA ILE A 28 -6.04 22.73 -31.83
C ILE A 28 -6.28 24.17 -31.36
N LYS A 29 -5.34 25.09 -31.62
CA LYS A 29 -5.47 26.51 -31.25
C LYS A 29 -6.64 27.20 -31.97
N ARG A 30 -7.00 26.79 -33.20
CA ARG A 30 -8.14 27.33 -33.96
C ARG A 30 -9.51 26.85 -33.45
N LYS A 31 -9.60 25.67 -32.82
CA LYS A 31 -10.82 25.15 -32.18
C LYS A 31 -10.59 24.83 -30.69
N PHE A 32 -9.95 25.79 -30.01
CA PHE A 32 -9.42 25.65 -28.65
C PHE A 32 -10.43 25.09 -27.65
N PHE A 33 -11.65 25.64 -27.61
CA PHE A 33 -12.70 25.21 -26.67
C PHE A 33 -13.07 23.72 -26.81
N ARG A 34 -13.33 23.25 -28.04
CA ARG A 34 -13.66 21.83 -28.31
C ARG A 34 -12.47 20.91 -28.02
N SER A 35 -11.25 21.34 -28.36
CA SER A 35 -10.04 20.56 -28.10
C SER A 35 -9.75 20.42 -26.60
N ILE A 36 -9.95 21.49 -25.81
CA ILE A 36 -9.84 21.44 -24.34
C ILE A 36 -10.91 20.54 -23.75
N ALA A 37 -12.18 20.68 -24.15
CA ALA A 37 -13.26 19.85 -23.61
C ALA A 37 -12.95 18.35 -23.75
N ILE A 38 -12.52 17.92 -24.94
CA ILE A 38 -12.12 16.53 -25.20
C ILE A 38 -10.88 16.14 -24.36
N ALA A 39 -9.86 17.00 -24.30
CA ALA A 39 -8.65 16.72 -23.51
C ALA A 39 -8.95 16.57 -22.01
N ILE A 40 -9.83 17.42 -21.45
CA ILE A 40 -10.27 17.33 -20.05
C ILE A 40 -11.04 16.02 -19.84
N SER A 41 -12.02 15.68 -20.69
CA SER A 41 -12.78 14.44 -20.55
C SER A 41 -11.88 13.19 -20.57
N VAL A 42 -10.91 13.12 -21.49
CA VAL A 42 -9.95 12.01 -21.56
C VAL A 42 -9.03 12.00 -20.33
N THR A 43 -8.56 13.16 -19.89
CA THR A 43 -7.71 13.29 -18.68
C THR A 43 -8.44 12.83 -17.44
N VAL A 44 -9.71 13.21 -17.25
CA VAL A 44 -10.53 12.78 -16.11
C VAL A 44 -10.70 11.27 -16.12
N VAL A 45 -11.10 10.67 -17.26
CA VAL A 45 -11.26 9.20 -17.36
C VAL A 45 -9.94 8.47 -17.07
N ALA A 46 -8.82 8.92 -17.65
CA ALA A 46 -7.51 8.32 -17.43
C ALA A 46 -7.05 8.46 -15.97
N ALA A 47 -7.25 9.63 -15.36
CA ALA A 47 -6.90 9.88 -13.96
C ALA A 47 -7.76 9.05 -12.99
N THR A 48 -9.06 8.88 -13.27
CA THR A 48 -9.94 8.01 -12.48
C THR A 48 -9.50 6.56 -12.58
N LEU A 49 -9.25 6.03 -13.78
CA LEU A 49 -8.81 4.64 -13.96
C LEU A 49 -7.45 4.40 -13.27
N PHE A 50 -6.47 5.29 -13.47
CA PHE A 50 -5.16 5.20 -12.84
C PHE A 50 -5.22 5.29 -11.30
N SER A 51 -6.07 6.18 -10.78
CA SER A 51 -6.29 6.33 -9.34
C SER A 51 -6.90 5.06 -8.74
N VAL A 52 -7.97 4.53 -9.36
CA VAL A 52 -8.64 3.31 -8.89
C VAL A 52 -7.67 2.12 -8.88
N THR A 53 -6.93 1.86 -9.95
CA THR A 53 -5.97 0.74 -9.99
C THR A 53 -4.88 0.90 -8.94
N THR A 54 -4.25 2.08 -8.86
CA THR A 54 -3.17 2.35 -7.89
C THR A 54 -3.66 2.20 -6.44
N VAL A 55 -4.89 2.64 -6.14
CA VAL A 55 -5.48 2.50 -4.81
C VAL A 55 -5.83 1.05 -4.49
N MET A 56 -6.36 0.27 -5.42
CA MET A 56 -6.63 -1.16 -5.20
C MET A 56 -5.34 -1.94 -4.94
N ASP A 57 -4.32 -1.79 -5.79
CA ASP A 57 -3.01 -2.45 -5.61
C ASP A 57 -2.37 -2.05 -4.25
N SER A 58 -2.51 -0.77 -3.87
CA SER A 58 -2.01 -0.27 -2.58
C SER A 58 -2.78 -0.85 -1.39
N VAL A 59 -4.09 -1.03 -1.50
CA VAL A 59 -4.93 -1.65 -0.46
C VAL A 59 -4.59 -3.14 -0.33
N GLU A 60 -4.51 -3.89 -1.42
CA GLU A 60 -4.14 -5.31 -1.40
C GLU A 60 -2.74 -5.50 -0.80
N THR A 61 -1.75 -4.74 -1.27
CA THR A 61 -0.38 -4.75 -0.72
C THR A 61 -0.34 -4.37 0.76
N SER A 62 -1.19 -3.45 1.21
CA SER A 62 -1.26 -3.03 2.62
C SER A 62 -1.98 -4.05 3.49
N LEU A 63 -2.97 -4.75 2.95
CA LEU A 63 -3.65 -5.85 3.61
C LEU A 63 -2.72 -7.06 3.75
N GLU A 64 -2.04 -7.48 2.67
CA GLU A 64 -1.06 -8.58 2.70
C GLU A 64 0.08 -8.30 3.70
N LYS A 65 0.67 -7.10 3.66
CA LYS A 65 1.70 -6.69 4.64
C LYS A 65 1.15 -6.45 6.03
N GLY A 66 -0.14 -6.15 6.17
CA GLY A 66 -0.83 -6.00 7.44
C GLY A 66 -1.07 -7.36 8.10
N THR A 67 -1.64 -8.31 7.36
CA THR A 67 -1.93 -9.68 7.83
C THR A 67 -0.66 -10.46 8.09
N ALA A 68 0.38 -10.33 7.26
CA ALA A 68 1.70 -10.91 7.54
C ALA A 68 2.28 -10.45 8.89
N ARG A 69 1.93 -9.25 9.36
CA ARG A 69 2.37 -8.68 10.65
C ARG A 69 1.41 -8.95 11.80
N LEU A 70 0.27 -9.61 11.57
CA LEU A 70 -0.55 -10.17 12.65
C LEU A 70 0.13 -11.41 13.27
N GLY A 71 1.06 -12.04 12.56
CA GLY A 71 1.92 -13.09 13.09
C GLY A 71 1.16 -14.38 13.38
N ALA A 72 1.16 -14.82 14.64
CA ALA A 72 0.57 -16.08 15.05
C ALA A 72 -0.97 -16.02 15.11
N ASP A 73 -1.63 -17.04 14.55
CA ASP A 73 -3.10 -17.14 14.53
C ASP A 73 -3.73 -17.24 15.94
N ILE A 74 -2.98 -17.77 16.92
CA ILE A 74 -3.43 -18.00 18.30
C ILE A 74 -2.32 -17.61 19.28
N MET A 75 -2.66 -16.81 20.29
CA MET A 75 -1.79 -16.52 21.43
C MET A 75 -2.16 -17.42 22.62
N VAL A 76 -1.18 -18.15 23.17
CA VAL A 76 -1.34 -18.95 24.39
C VAL A 76 -0.81 -18.14 25.58
N VAL A 77 -1.62 -18.01 26.63
CA VAL A 77 -1.30 -17.24 27.84
C VAL A 77 -1.66 -18.06 29.09
N PRO A 78 -0.98 -17.87 30.23
CA PRO A 78 -1.35 -18.56 31.46
C PRO A 78 -2.69 -18.02 32.00
N GLU A 79 -3.46 -18.90 32.65
CA GLU A 79 -4.85 -18.63 33.08
C GLU A 79 -4.98 -17.37 33.94
N ASN A 80 -4.01 -17.13 34.83
CA ASN A 80 -3.97 -15.95 35.71
C ASN A 80 -3.63 -14.62 34.99
N ALA A 81 -3.15 -14.67 33.74
CA ALA A 81 -2.76 -13.49 32.96
C ALA A 81 -3.70 -13.18 31.78
N VAL A 82 -4.79 -13.94 31.58
CA VAL A 82 -5.75 -13.73 30.46
C VAL A 82 -6.26 -12.28 30.40
N ALA A 83 -6.60 -11.69 31.55
CA ALA A 83 -7.02 -10.29 31.63
C ALA A 83 -5.90 -9.31 31.26
N GLN A 84 -4.67 -9.56 31.71
CA GLN A 84 -3.50 -8.72 31.46
C GLN A 84 -3.12 -8.74 29.97
N ALA A 85 -3.05 -9.92 29.36
CA ALA A 85 -2.80 -10.09 27.94
C ALA A 85 -3.89 -9.41 27.09
N LYS A 86 -5.16 -9.55 27.47
CA LYS A 86 -6.27 -8.85 26.80
C LYS A 86 -6.12 -7.32 26.89
N THR A 87 -5.73 -6.78 28.05
CA THR A 87 -5.51 -5.34 28.21
C THR A 87 -4.29 -4.86 27.41
N VAL A 88 -3.18 -5.61 27.39
CA VAL A 88 -2.01 -5.32 26.54
C VAL A 88 -2.39 -5.25 25.06
N LEU A 89 -3.20 -6.22 24.57
CA LEU A 89 -3.60 -6.28 23.17
C LEU A 89 -4.67 -5.25 22.77
N LEU A 90 -5.63 -4.94 23.64
CA LEU A 90 -6.77 -4.08 23.31
C LEU A 90 -6.58 -2.61 23.70
N ALA A 91 -5.92 -2.34 24.83
CA ALA A 91 -5.70 -0.99 25.34
C ALA A 91 -4.27 -0.48 25.12
N GLY A 92 -3.33 -1.36 24.75
CA GLY A 92 -1.91 -1.01 24.63
C GLY A 92 -1.25 -0.67 25.98
N GLU A 93 -1.93 -0.91 27.10
CA GLU A 93 -1.39 -0.68 28.43
C GLU A 93 -0.36 -1.77 28.74
N PRO A 94 0.90 -1.41 29.05
CA PRO A 94 1.94 -2.40 29.26
C PRO A 94 1.68 -3.17 30.56
N SER A 95 1.78 -4.49 30.45
CA SER A 95 1.67 -5.41 31.57
C SER A 95 2.78 -6.44 31.47
N THR A 96 3.12 -7.06 32.60
CA THR A 96 4.22 -8.02 32.69
C THR A 96 3.67 -9.39 33.07
N PHE A 97 3.82 -10.37 32.17
CA PHE A 97 3.40 -11.75 32.41
C PHE A 97 4.45 -12.74 31.90
N TYR A 98 4.53 -13.89 32.56
CA TYR A 98 5.52 -14.93 32.29
C TYR A 98 4.85 -16.30 32.18
N MET A 99 5.42 -17.16 31.35
CA MET A 99 5.04 -18.56 31.19
C MET A 99 6.32 -19.41 31.13
N ASP A 100 6.26 -20.64 31.64
CA ASP A 100 7.41 -21.55 31.58
C ASP A 100 7.77 -21.90 30.13
N ARG A 101 9.08 -21.93 29.80
CA ARG A 101 9.54 -22.16 28.42
C ARG A 101 9.19 -23.56 27.92
N GLY A 102 9.08 -24.56 28.80
CA GLY A 102 8.64 -25.92 28.47
C GLY A 102 7.17 -26.03 28.07
N ILE A 103 6.38 -24.95 28.14
CA ILE A 103 5.04 -24.89 27.54
C ILE A 103 5.12 -24.74 26.02
N GLU A 104 6.16 -24.12 25.46
CA GLU A 104 6.35 -23.99 24.00
C GLU A 104 6.40 -25.37 23.34
N ASP A 105 7.21 -26.29 23.88
CA ASP A 105 7.33 -27.66 23.38
C ASP A 105 6.03 -28.46 23.51
N LYS A 106 5.24 -28.23 24.57
CA LYS A 106 3.92 -28.86 24.74
C LYS A 106 2.92 -28.34 23.69
N VAL A 107 2.93 -27.03 23.41
CA VAL A 107 2.06 -26.43 22.38
C VAL A 107 2.44 -26.93 20.99
N ARG A 108 3.74 -27.08 20.68
CA ARG A 108 4.22 -27.66 19.41
C ARG A 108 3.79 -29.11 19.17
N GLN A 109 3.44 -29.85 20.23
CA GLN A 109 2.97 -31.25 20.16
C GLN A 109 1.45 -31.36 20.01
N VAL A 110 0.70 -30.25 20.07
CA VAL A 110 -0.76 -30.26 19.86
C VAL A 110 -1.07 -30.45 18.37
N GLU A 111 -2.01 -31.36 18.08
CA GLU A 111 -2.45 -31.63 16.71
C GLU A 111 -2.96 -30.35 16.02
N GLY A 112 -2.48 -30.09 14.80
CA GLY A 112 -2.80 -28.89 14.02
C GLY A 112 -1.86 -27.70 14.23
N VAL A 113 -0.97 -27.70 15.24
CA VAL A 113 0.02 -26.63 15.43
C VAL A 113 1.17 -26.77 14.43
N LYS A 114 1.25 -25.85 13.46
CA LYS A 114 2.30 -25.82 12.44
C LYS A 114 3.64 -25.27 12.95
N ALA A 115 3.59 -24.26 13.82
CA ALA A 115 4.73 -23.62 14.45
C ALA A 115 4.29 -22.96 15.77
N ALA A 116 5.22 -22.80 16.71
CA ALA A 116 5.01 -21.99 17.91
C ALA A 116 6.31 -21.26 18.26
N ALA A 117 6.19 -20.04 18.77
CA ALA A 117 7.28 -19.17 19.16
C ALA A 117 7.00 -18.56 20.54
N SER A 118 8.02 -18.47 21.40
CA SER A 118 7.91 -17.83 22.70
C SER A 118 8.16 -16.32 22.63
N GLN A 119 7.28 -15.51 23.20
CA GLN A 119 7.47 -14.07 23.41
C GLN A 119 7.27 -13.70 24.87
N VAL A 120 7.97 -12.67 25.34
CA VAL A 120 7.92 -12.17 26.73
C VAL A 120 7.51 -10.71 26.72
N PHE A 121 6.45 -10.38 27.47
CA PHE A 121 5.89 -9.04 27.56
C PHE A 121 6.30 -8.42 28.89
N LEU A 122 6.99 -7.28 28.84
CA LEU A 122 7.57 -6.59 29.98
C LEU A 122 7.18 -5.11 29.97
N GLN A 123 6.95 -4.53 31.15
CA GLN A 123 6.76 -3.10 31.33
C GLN A 123 8.08 -2.43 31.75
N THR A 124 8.39 -1.25 31.20
CA THR A 124 9.54 -0.45 31.65
C THR A 124 9.41 -0.01 33.11
N ALA A 125 10.48 -0.15 33.89
CA ALA A 125 10.54 0.37 35.25
C ALA A 125 10.44 1.92 35.27
N GLN A 126 9.64 2.44 36.20
CA GLN A 126 9.47 3.87 36.43
C GLN A 126 10.60 4.44 37.30
N TYR A 127 11.43 5.31 36.74
CA TYR A 127 12.57 5.92 37.43
C TYR A 127 12.31 7.39 37.79
N LYS A 128 12.58 7.78 39.04
CA LYS A 128 12.36 9.16 39.53
C LYS A 128 13.18 10.24 38.80
N CYS A 129 14.23 9.87 38.08
CA CYS A 129 15.13 10.81 37.39
C CYS A 129 14.66 11.21 35.98
N CYS A 130 13.77 10.44 35.35
CA CYS A 130 13.33 10.68 33.98
C CYS A 130 11.86 10.31 33.82
N SER A 131 11.05 11.18 33.22
CA SER A 131 9.65 10.89 32.88
C SER A 131 9.55 9.99 31.64
N VAL A 132 10.16 8.80 31.70
CA VAL A 132 9.99 7.74 30.72
C VAL A 132 8.61 7.11 30.95
N GLY A 133 7.72 7.29 29.98
CA GLY A 133 6.36 6.74 30.07
C GLY A 133 6.37 5.22 30.22
N ASN A 134 5.24 4.64 30.62
CA ASN A 134 5.09 3.19 30.64
C ASN A 134 5.15 2.67 29.19
N MET A 135 6.27 2.07 28.80
CA MET A 135 6.46 1.45 27.48
C MET A 135 6.35 -0.07 27.61
N LEU A 136 5.73 -0.70 26.62
CA LEU A 136 5.72 -2.14 26.45
C LEU A 136 7.01 -2.58 25.74
N LEU A 137 7.76 -3.48 26.36
CA LEU A 137 8.89 -4.17 25.76
C LEU A 137 8.45 -5.61 25.44
N ILE A 138 8.70 -6.03 24.20
CA ILE A 138 8.42 -7.40 23.75
C ILE A 138 9.76 -8.07 23.43
N GLY A 139 10.12 -9.08 24.20
CA GLY A 139 11.27 -9.95 23.93
C GLY A 139 10.84 -11.12 23.04
N PHE A 140 11.60 -11.37 21.97
CA PHE A 140 11.41 -12.46 21.03
C PHE A 140 12.73 -13.20 20.75
N GLU A 141 12.67 -14.41 20.20
CA GLU A 141 13.83 -15.26 19.89
C GLU A 141 14.05 -15.31 18.36
N PRO A 142 14.98 -14.52 17.78
CA PRO A 142 15.06 -14.32 16.32
C PRO A 142 15.36 -15.56 15.47
N LYS A 143 15.74 -16.68 16.09
CA LYS A 143 16.01 -17.95 15.40
C LYS A 143 14.77 -18.82 15.21
N ASN A 144 13.77 -18.66 16.08
CA ASN A 144 12.62 -19.54 16.19
C ASN A 144 11.28 -18.79 16.07
N ASP A 145 11.29 -17.46 16.19
CA ASP A 145 10.10 -16.64 16.00
C ASP A 145 9.79 -16.48 14.51
N PHE A 146 8.54 -16.73 14.12
CA PHE A 146 8.02 -16.63 12.76
C PHE A 146 7.10 -15.41 12.56
N THR A 147 6.89 -14.62 13.60
CA THR A 147 5.93 -13.49 13.60
C THR A 147 6.55 -12.13 13.24
N ILE A 148 7.87 -12.07 13.09
CA ILE A 148 8.68 -10.85 12.84
C ILE A 148 9.59 -11.04 11.62
#